data_AF-A0A8H5Y7T9-F1
#
_entry.id   AF-A0A8H5Y7T9-F1
#
_cell.length_a   1.000
_cell.length_b   1.000
_cell.length_c   1.000
_cell.angle_alpha   90.00
_cell.angle_beta   90.00
_cell.angle_gamma   90.00
#
_symmetry.space_group_name_H-M   'P 1'
#
loop_
_entity.id
_entity.type
_entity.pdbx_description
1 polymer ?
#
loop_
_entity_poly.entity_id
_entity_poly.type
_entity_poly.pdbx_seq_one_letter_code
_entity_poly.pdbx_strand_id
1 'polypeptide(L)'
;MCDIDPFFPPENAGLKTVRIDGNDERHTFDAQFLDDDHLILHIPKDLVFYRQEMKPPSEAPDVFTYYGICEVYYESLILAKHRREEQAERRRSASPA
;
A
#
# COMPACT_ATOMS: atom_id res chain seq x y z
N MET A 1 -11.99 6.25 -14.06
CA MET A 1 -11.70 6.65 -12.67
C MET A 1 -10.89 5.51 -12.10
N CYS A 2 -9.66 5.72 -11.66
CA CYS A 2 -8.93 4.67 -10.95
C CYS A 2 -9.56 4.58 -9.56
N ASP A 3 -10.31 3.52 -9.30
CA ASP A 3 -10.73 3.18 -7.95
C ASP A 3 -9.47 2.74 -7.21
N ILE A 4 -8.88 3.68 -6.48
CA ILE A 4 -7.76 3.39 -5.59
C ILE A 4 -8.39 2.83 -4.33
N ASP A 5 -8.24 1.53 -4.11
CA ASP A 5 -8.71 0.93 -2.88
C ASP A 5 -8.02 1.60 -1.68
N PRO A 6 -8.79 2.04 -0.68
CA PRO A 6 -8.23 2.75 0.46
C PRO A 6 -7.31 1.82 1.26
N PHE A 7 -6.08 2.28 1.49
CA PHE A 7 -5.19 1.67 2.46
C PHE A 7 -5.68 2.03 3.87
N PHE A 8 -5.99 1.01 4.67
CA PHE A 8 -6.34 1.21 6.07
C PHE A 8 -5.18 0.73 6.94
N PRO A 9 -4.45 1.64 7.61
CA PRO A 9 -3.40 1.21 8.51
C PRO A 9 -3.99 0.38 9.66
N PRO A 10 -3.28 -0.64 10.14
CA PRO A 10 -3.74 -1.46 11.26
C PRO A 10 -3.82 -0.63 12.55
N GLU A 11 -4.79 -0.93 13.41
CA GLU A 11 -5.01 -0.19 14.67
C GLU A 11 -3.78 -0.21 15.59
N ASN A 12 -2.99 -1.29 15.55
CA ASN A 12 -1.78 -1.47 16.35
C ASN A 12 -0.53 -1.55 15.46
N ALA A 13 -0.36 -0.53 14.62
CA ALA A 13 0.77 -0.45 13.69
C ALA A 13 2.13 -0.35 14.40
N GLY A 14 3.08 -1.17 13.94
CA GLY A 14 4.49 -1.04 14.23
C GLY A 14 5.04 0.30 13.76
N LEU A 15 5.83 0.95 14.62
CA LEU A 15 6.51 2.22 14.34
C LEU A 15 7.96 2.03 13.88
N LYS A 16 8.42 0.78 13.78
CA LYS A 16 9.81 0.48 13.49
C LYS A 16 10.07 0.63 12.00
N THR A 17 10.98 1.53 11.68
CA THR A 17 11.53 1.70 10.34
C THR A 17 12.83 0.90 10.21
N VAL A 18 13.02 0.28 9.05
CA VAL A 18 14.22 -0.45 8.66
C VAL A 18 14.75 0.17 7.38
N ARG A 19 16.03 0.51 7.38
CA ARG A 19 16.73 0.96 6.16
C ARG A 19 17.02 -0.26 5.28
N ILE A 20 16.65 -0.16 4.02
CA ILE A 20 16.93 -1.15 2.98
C ILE A 20 18.01 -0.57 2.08
N ASP A 21 19.12 -1.29 1.98
CA ASP A 21 20.21 -0.94 1.09
C ASP A 21 20.03 -1.65 -0.26
N GLY A 22 20.19 -0.89 -1.34
CA GLY A 22 20.23 -1.41 -2.70
C GLY A 22 21.53 -2.18 -2.96
N ASN A 23 21.52 -2.95 -4.05
CA ASN A 23 22.69 -3.75 -4.45
C ASN A 23 23.94 -2.89 -4.74
N ASP A 24 23.74 -1.62 -5.08
CA ASP A 24 24.77 -0.60 -5.04
C ASP A 24 24.57 0.22 -3.77
N GLU A 25 25.59 0.27 -2.90
CA GLU A 25 25.60 0.95 -1.58
C GLU A 25 25.17 2.44 -1.60
N ARG A 26 24.90 2.97 -2.79
CA ARG A 26 24.49 4.34 -3.06
C ARG A 26 22.98 4.56 -2.91
N HIS A 27 22.15 3.55 -3.14
CA HIS A 27 20.70 3.72 -3.10
C HIS A 27 20.12 3.04 -1.88
N THR A 28 19.51 3.81 -1.00
CA THR A 28 18.91 3.29 0.22
C THR A 28 17.54 3.92 0.42
N PHE A 29 16.59 3.16 0.94
CA PHE A 29 15.25 3.66 1.26
C PHE A 29 14.76 3.05 2.57
N ASP A 30 13.74 3.67 3.15
CA ASP A 30 13.21 3.24 4.43
C ASP A 30 11.92 2.45 4.24
N ALA A 31 11.82 1.30 4.90
CA ALA A 31 10.61 0.48 4.96
C ALA A 31 10.10 0.43 6.40
N GLN A 32 8.80 0.67 6.58
CA GLN A 32 8.12 0.53 7.86
C GLN A 32 7.10 -0.60 7.74
N PHE A 33 7.32 -1.68 8.48
CA PHE A 33 6.36 -2.78 8.60
C PHE A 33 5.37 -2.42 9.70
N LEU A 34 4.10 -2.23 9.32
CA LEU A 34 3.04 -1.88 10.26
C LEU A 34 2.53 -3.14 10.97
N ASP A 35 2.43 -4.25 10.25
CA ASP A 35 2.16 -5.59 10.77
C ASP A 35 2.68 -6.62 9.74
N ASP A 36 2.20 -7.87 9.82
CA ASP A 36 2.58 -8.94 8.90
C ASP A 36 2.04 -8.74 7.46
N ASP A 37 1.02 -7.90 7.29
CA ASP A 37 0.28 -7.72 6.04
C ASP A 37 0.40 -6.31 5.43
N HIS A 38 0.91 -5.33 6.17
CA HIS A 38 0.96 -3.92 5.76
C HIS A 38 2.35 -3.32 5.89
N LEU A 39 2.77 -2.59 4.86
CA LEU A 39 4.06 -1.89 4.85
C LEU A 39 3.95 -0.48 4.25
N ILE A 40 4.82 0.41 4.68
CA ILE A 40 5.03 1.73 4.09
C ILE A 40 6.47 1.81 3.57
N LEU A 41 6.64 2.29 2.34
CA LEU A 41 7.95 2.59 1.76
C LEU A 41 8.13 4.10 1.63
N HIS A 42 9.24 4.60 2.13
CA HIS A 42 9.69 5.97 1.93
C HIS A 42 10.86 5.96 0.95
N ILE A 43 10.56 6.25 -0.31
CA ILE A 43 11.52 6.16 -1.41
C ILE A 43 12.03 7.57 -1.77
N PRO A 44 13.33 7.82 -1.68
CA PRO A 44 13.92 9.09 -2.10
C PRO A 44 13.67 9.42 -3.57
N LYS A 45 13.52 10.71 -3.88
CA LYS A 45 13.27 11.23 -5.25
C LYS A 45 14.31 10.74 -6.25
N ASP A 46 15.58 10.81 -5.92
CA ASP A 46 16.68 10.34 -6.77
C ASP A 46 16.53 8.85 -7.13
N LEU A 47 16.05 8.02 -6.20
CA LEU A 47 15.77 6.61 -6.45
C LEU A 47 14.54 6.39 -7.34
N VAL A 48 13.45 7.13 -7.12
CA VAL A 48 12.22 7.06 -7.95
C VAL A 48 12.52 7.40 -9.42
N PHE A 49 13.39 8.39 -9.64
CA PHE A 49 13.74 8.88 -10.96
C PHE A 49 15.07 8.30 -11.49
N TYR A 50 15.71 7.35 -10.79
CA TYR A 50 17.06 6.88 -11.09
C TYR A 50 17.27 6.39 -12.53
N ARG A 51 16.27 5.71 -13.09
CA ARG A 51 16.32 5.18 -14.46
C ARG A 51 15.89 6.17 -15.54
N GLN A 52 15.49 7.38 -15.16
CA GLN A 52 15.09 8.39 -16.12
C GLN A 52 16.33 9.18 -16.54
N GLU A 53 16.56 9.31 -17.84
CA GLU A 53 17.65 10.12 -18.40
C GLU A 53 17.44 11.63 -18.17
N MET A 54 16.36 12.01 -17.49
CA MET A 54 16.00 13.39 -17.16
C MET A 54 16.19 13.65 -15.67
N LYS A 55 16.56 14.89 -15.34
CA LYS A 55 16.59 15.33 -13.95
C LYS A 55 15.20 15.19 -13.33
N PRO A 56 15.09 14.76 -12.05
CA PRO A 56 13.82 14.76 -11.34
C PRO A 56 13.15 16.14 -11.42
N PRO A 57 11.82 16.21 -11.60
CA PRO A 57 11.10 17.48 -11.60
C PRO A 57 11.39 18.26 -10.32
N SER A 58 11.61 19.58 -10.43
CA SER A 58 11.90 20.43 -9.27
C SER A 58 10.75 20.49 -8.26
N GLU A 59 9.52 20.31 -8.75
CA GLU A 59 8.29 20.30 -7.94
C GLU A 59 8.00 18.94 -7.30
N ALA A 60 8.75 17.89 -7.65
CA ALA A 60 8.54 16.57 -7.07
C ALA A 60 8.98 16.54 -5.59
N PRO A 61 8.24 15.83 -4.73
CA PRO A 61 8.62 15.61 -3.33
C PRO A 61 10.01 15.00 -3.21
N ASP A 62 10.75 15.35 -2.16
CA ASP A 62 12.06 14.73 -1.89
C ASP A 62 11.93 13.25 -1.48
N VAL A 63 10.79 12.87 -0.91
CA VAL A 63 10.46 11.50 -0.52
C VAL A 63 9.05 11.16 -1.01
N PHE A 64 8.93 10.00 -1.65
CA PHE A 64 7.67 9.41 -2.08
C PHE A 64 7.24 8.34 -1.08
N THR A 65 5.98 8.38 -0.66
CA THR A 65 5.41 7.39 0.26
C THR A 65 4.54 6.42 -0.51
N TYR A 66 4.84 5.13 -0.40
CA TYR A 66 4.05 4.04 -0.98
C TYR A 66 3.49 3.17 0.12
N TYR A 67 2.26 2.71 -0.07
CA TYR A 67 1.56 1.82 0.85
C TYR A 67 1.41 0.45 0.20
N GLY A 68 1.83 -0.60 0.90
CA GLY A 68 1.79 -1.97 0.42
C GLY A 68 0.91 -2.83 1.32
N ILE A 69 0.15 -3.72 0.68
CA ILE A 69 -0.64 -4.76 1.34
C ILE A 69 -0.17 -6.12 0.79
N CYS A 70 0.01 -7.10 1.67
CA CYS A 70 0.31 -8.47 1.31
C CYS A 70 -0.76 -9.01 0.35
N GLU A 71 -0.34 -9.54 -0.79
CA GLU A 71 -1.23 -10.01 -1.87
C GLU A 71 -2.22 -11.06 -1.37
N VAL A 72 -1.73 -12.05 -0.61
CA VAL A 72 -2.56 -13.13 -0.05
C VAL A 72 -3.63 -12.58 0.90
N TYR A 73 -3.27 -11.60 1.73
CA TYR A 73 -4.22 -10.96 2.62
C TYR A 73 -5.23 -10.12 1.85
N TYR A 74 -4.79 -9.37 0.85
CA TYR A 74 -5.64 -8.57 -0.01
C TYR A 74 -6.69 -9.41 -0.75
N GLU A 75 -6.31 -10.56 -1.32
CA GLU A 75 -7.26 -11.50 -1.91
C GLU A 75 -8.31 -11.97 -0.90
N SER A 76 -7.90 -12.23 0.34
CA SER A 76 -8.81 -12.64 1.41
C SER A 76 -9.84 -11.55 1.75
N LEU A 77 -9.43 -10.27 1.70
CA LEU A 77 -10.31 -9.12 1.90
C LEU A 77 -11.34 -9.00 0.76
N ILE A 78 -10.91 -9.17 -0.49
CA ILE A 78 -11.82 -9.15 -1.65
C ILE A 78 -12.87 -10.25 -1.52
N LEU A 79 -12.45 -11.47 -1.19
CA LEU A 79 -13.37 -12.60 -0.99
C LEU A 79 -14.34 -12.33 0.18
N ALA A 80 -13.87 -11.73 1.27
CA ALA A 80 -14.72 -11.36 2.40
C ALA A 80 -15.74 -10.28 2.04
N LYS A 81 -15.33 -9.29 1.22
CA LYS A 81 -16.22 -8.23 0.71
C LYS A 81 -17.33 -8.82 -0.16
N HIS A 82 -17.00 -9.65 -1.15
CA HIS A 82 -17.99 -10.32 -1.98
C HIS A 82 -18.98 -11.15 -1.16
N ARG A 83 -18.50 -11.93 -0.17
CA ARG A 83 -19.39 -12.69 0.72
C ARG A 83 -20.34 -11.80 1.51
N ARG A 84 -19.89 -10.63 1.98
CA ARG A 84 -20.75 -9.67 2.71
C ARG A 84 -21.79 -9.04 1.80
N GLU A 85 -21.42 -8.69 0.58
CA GLU A 85 -22.32 -8.12 -0.43
C GLU A 85 -23.41 -9.14 -0.82
N GLU A 86 -23.04 -10.39 -1.09
CA GLU A 86 -24.00 -11.47 -1.36
C GLU A 86 -24.97 -11.69 -0.19
N GLN A 87 -24.46 -11.68 1.05
CA GLN A 87 -25.33 -11.81 2.24
C GLN A 87 -26.27 -10.62 2.40
N ALA A 88 -25.81 -9.40 2.13
CA ALA A 88 -26.64 -8.20 2.18
C ALA A 88 -27.74 -8.24 1.11
N GLU A 89 -27.41 -8.69 -0.11
CA GLU A 89 -28.37 -8.84 -1.20
C GLU A 89 -29.43 -9.89 -0.89
N ARG A 90 -29.03 -11.06 -0.35
CA ARG A 90 -29.97 -12.10 0.12
C ARG A 90 -30.91 -11.58 1.22
N ARG A 91 -30.41 -10.78 2.18
CA ARG A 91 -31.25 -10.18 3.23
C ARG A 91 -32.26 -9.17 2.68
N ARG A 92 -31.85 -8.36 1.69
CA ARG A 92 -32.74 -7.41 1.01
C ARG A 92 -33.84 -8.13 0.24
N SER A 93 -33.50 -9.21 -0.47
CA SER A 93 -34.45 -9.99 -1.26
C SER A 93 -35.35 -10.92 -0.41
N ALA A 94 -35.00 -11.18 0.84
CA ALA A 94 -35.81 -11.96 1.79
C ALA A 94 -36.76 -11.12 2.68
N SER A 95 -36.72 -9.78 2.59
CA SER A 95 -37.66 -8.91 3.32
C SER A 95 -38.96 -8.74 2.51
N PRO A 96 -40.14 -9.19 3.00
CA PRO A 96 -41.41 -8.90 2.34
C PRO A 96 -41.75 -7.42 2.48
N ALA A 97 -42.34 -6.84 1.42
CA ALA A 97 -42.94 -5.51 1.45
C ALA A 97 -44.22 -5.48 2.31
#